data_AF-A0AAN7USI6-F1
#
_entry.id   AF-A0AAN7USI6-F1
#
_cell.length_a   1.000
_cell.length_b   1.000
_cell.length_c   1.000
_cell.angle_alpha   90.00
_cell.angle_beta   90.00
_cell.angle_gamma   90.00
#
_symmetry.space_group_name_H-M   'P 1'
#
loop_
_entity.id
_entity.type
_entity.pdbx_description
1 polymer ?
#
loop_
_entity_poly.entity_id
_entity_poly.type
_entity_poly.pdbx_seq_one_letter_code
_entity_poly.pdbx_strand_id
1 'polypeptide(L)' 'MTIENDARRIVQENIKRLRDMGTYRGRRHAMGLPVRGQRTRTQIETAKKLNMLERGIYGARAT' A
#
# COMPACT_ATOMS: atom_id res chain seq x y z
N MET A 1 8.35 17.96 14.92
CA MET A 1 8.11 16.51 14.99
C MET A 1 7.07 16.18 13.93
N THR A 2 7.35 15.28 12.98
CA THR A 2 6.36 14.87 11.97
C THR A 2 5.31 13.99 12.64
N ILE A 3 4.07 14.44 12.71
CA ILE A 3 2.99 13.80 13.49
C ILE A 3 1.84 13.43 12.55
N GLU A 4 1.17 12.31 12.84
CA GLU A 4 -0.08 11.86 12.23
C GLU A 4 -0.17 12.02 10.70
N ASN A 5 -0.70 13.14 10.22
CA ASN A 5 -0.97 13.38 8.81
C ASN A 5 0.30 13.65 8.01
N ASP A 6 1.30 14.31 8.61
CA ASP A 6 2.59 14.54 7.94
C ASP A 6 3.32 13.20 7.74
N ALA A 7 3.30 12.34 8.75
CA ALA A 7 3.85 10.99 8.65
C ALA A 7 3.10 10.12 7.63
N ARG A 8 1.77 10.22 7.57
CA ARG A 8 0.95 9.51 6.55
C ARG A 8 1.26 9.98 5.14
N ARG A 9 1.39 11.30 4.94
CA ARG A 9 1.72 11.90 3.63
C ARG A 9 3.07 11.41 3.13
N ILE A 10 4.09 11.39 4.00
CA ILE A 10 5.42 10.87 3.64
C ILE A 10 5.33 9.40 3.14
N VAL A 11 4.54 8.56 3.79
CA VAL A 11 4.36 7.16 3.36
C VAL A 11 3.62 7.06 2.03
N GLN A 12 2.57 7.84 1.83
CA GLN A 12 1.81 7.88 0.56
C GLN A 12 2.69 8.36 -0.60
N GLU A 13 3.44 9.45 -0.41
CA GLU A 13 4.37 9.98 -1.42
C GLU A 13 5.43 8.95 -1.81
N ASN A 14 5.98 8.22 -0.84
CA ASN A 14 6.93 7.14 -1.13
C ASN A 14 6.33 6.05 -2.02
N ILE A 15 5.08 5.64 -1.77
CA ILE A 15 4.38 4.62 -2.57
C ILE A 15 4.04 5.17 -3.97
N LYS A 16 3.57 6.41 -4.04
CA LYS A 16 3.27 7.10 -5.30
C LYS A 16 4.51 7.19 -6.19
N ARG A 17 5.64 7.61 -5.62
CA ARG A 17 6.94 7.63 -6.32
C ARG A 17 7.31 6.25 -6.89
N LEU A 18 7.13 5.18 -6.12
CA LEU A 18 7.42 3.82 -6.59
C LEU A 18 6.53 3.39 -7.77
N ARG A 19 5.26 3.83 -7.80
CA ARG A 19 4.33 3.60 -8.91
C ARG A 19 4.76 4.39 -10.14
N ASP A 20 5.03 5.68 -9.98
CA ASP A 20 5.32 6.58 -11.10
C ASP A 20 6.62 6.16 -11.80
N MET A 21 7.60 5.66 -11.05
CA MET A 21 8.83 5.06 -11.59
C MET A 21 8.62 3.69 -12.27
N GLY A 22 7.44 3.07 -12.20
CA GLY A 22 7.16 1.77 -12.81
C GLY A 22 7.79 0.56 -12.12
N THR A 23 8.24 0.70 -10.86
CA THR A 23 8.94 -0.37 -10.13
C THR A 23 8.04 -1.58 -9.85
N TYR A 24 8.64 -2.76 -9.60
CA TYR A 24 7.89 -3.95 -9.16
C TYR A 24 7.00 -3.65 -7.95
N ARG A 25 7.57 -3.03 -6.92
CA ARG A 25 6.83 -2.68 -5.69
C ARG A 25 5.64 -1.77 -5.99
N GLY A 26 5.84 -0.73 -6.79
CA GLY A 26 4.77 0.17 -7.22
C GLY A 26 3.61 -0.56 -7.90
N ARG A 27 3.92 -1.48 -8.84
CA ARG A 27 2.90 -2.32 -9.49
C ARG A 27 2.16 -3.22 -8.50
N ARG A 28 2.86 -3.81 -7.52
CA ARG A 28 2.23 -4.64 -6.48
C ARG A 28 1.29 -3.83 -5.59
N HIS A 29 1.66 -2.59 -5.23
CA HIS A 29 0.79 -1.65 -4.51
C HIS A 29 -0.43 -1.21 -5.33
N ALA A 30 -0.31 -1.08 -6.65
CA ALA A 30 -1.46 -0.76 -7.51
C ALA A 30 -2.44 -1.94 -7.63
N MET A 31 -1.92 -3.17 -7.63
CA MET A 31 -2.70 -4.40 -7.81
C MET A 31 -3.26 -4.99 -6.50
N GLY A 32 -3.02 -4.37 -5.34
CA GLY A 32 -3.44 -4.96 -4.05
C GLY A 32 -2.68 -6.24 -3.70
N LEU A 33 -1.48 -6.45 -4.25
CA LEU A 33 -0.73 -7.69 -4.08
C LEU A 33 0.33 -7.58 -2.97
N PRO A 34 0.78 -8.72 -2.41
CA PRO A 34 1.89 -8.73 -1.48
C PRO A 34 3.17 -8.21 -2.13
N VAL A 35 3.87 -7.30 -1.43
CA VAL A 35 5.02 -6.53 -1.96
C VAL A 35 6.37 -7.15 -1.55
N ARG A 36 6.40 -7.94 -0.47
CA ARG A 36 7.63 -8.47 0.15
C ARG A 36 7.97 -9.92 -0.27
N GLY A 37 7.62 -10.31 -1.49
CA GLY A 37 7.91 -11.67 -1.99
C GLY A 37 7.05 -12.79 -1.40
N GLN A 38 5.92 -12.46 -0.76
CA GLN A 38 5.00 -13.44 -0.21
C GLN A 38 4.26 -14.18 -1.35
N ARG A 39 3.96 -15.47 -1.14
CA ARG A 39 3.20 -16.30 -2.10
C ARG A 39 1.79 -15.76 -2.28
N THR A 40 1.25 -15.84 -3.50
CA THR A 40 -0.09 -15.30 -3.85
C THR A 40 -1.18 -16.36 -4.05
N ARG A 41 -0.85 -17.64 -3.92
CA ARG A 41 -1.77 -18.74 -4.26
C ARG A 41 -2.86 -18.99 -3.21
N THR A 42 -2.55 -18.81 -1.93
CA THR A 42 -3.42 -19.26 -0.82
C THR A 42 -3.97 -18.10 0.00
N GLN A 43 -3.11 -17.33 0.66
CA GLN A 43 -3.54 -16.30 1.62
C GLN A 43 -2.96 -14.93 1.25
N ILE A 44 -3.83 -14.03 0.77
CA ILE A 44 -3.47 -12.66 0.39
C ILE A 44 -4.54 -11.62 0.71
N GLU A 45 -5.61 -11.97 1.43
CA GLU A 45 -6.78 -11.10 1.58
C GLU A 45 -6.46 -9.78 2.30
N THR A 46 -5.61 -9.81 3.31
CA THR A 46 -5.13 -8.60 3.99
C THR A 46 -4.35 -7.68 3.05
N ALA A 47 -3.54 -8.26 2.14
CA ALA A 47 -2.81 -7.49 1.15
C ALA A 47 -3.76 -6.85 0.13
N LYS A 48 -4.76 -7.59 -0.36
CA LYS A 48 -5.79 -7.05 -1.27
C LYS A 48 -6.53 -5.87 -0.64
N LYS A 49 -6.89 -5.99 0.63
CA LYS A 49 -7.64 -4.95 1.35
C LYS A 49 -6.81 -3.70 1.65
N LEU A 50 -5.53 -3.86 2.03
CA LEU A 50 -4.74 -2.77 2.61
C LEU A 50 -3.60 -2.26 1.70
N ASN A 51 -3.11 -3.06 0.75
CA ASN A 51 -2.01 -2.67 -0.12
C ASN A 51 -2.52 -1.86 -1.31
N MET A 52 -3.16 -0.73 -1.04
CA MET A 52 -3.54 0.27 -2.04
C MET A 52 -2.44 1.32 -2.20
N LEU A 53 -2.63 2.20 -3.19
CA LEU A 53 -1.78 3.38 -3.42
C LEU A 53 -2.00 4.43 -2.35
N GLU A 54 -3.26 4.75 -2.05
CA GLU A 54 -3.66 5.66 -0.98
C GLU A 54 -3.89 4.88 0.32
N ARG A 55 -2.81 4.64 1.07
CA ARG A 55 -2.90 3.94 2.36
C ARG A 55 -3.43 4.84 3.46
N GLY A 56 -4.26 4.26 4.34
CA GLY A 56 -4.68 4.91 5.59
C GLY A 56 -6.01 5.65 5.55
N ILE A 57 -6.70 5.68 4.40
CA ILE A 57 -8.03 6.32 4.28
C ILE A 57 -9.16 5.36 4.74
N TYR A 58 -8.94 4.04 4.65
CA TYR A 58 -9.98 3.02 4.90
C TYR A 58 -9.81 2.27 6.24
N GLY A 59 -9.43 2.97 7.30
CA GLY A 59 -9.43 2.41 8.66
C GLY A 59 -10.83 2.22 9.29
N ALA A 60 -11.90 2.67 8.62
CA ALA A 60 -13.23 2.80 9.23
C ALA A 60 -14.37 2.03 8.54
N ARG A 61 -14.08 1.04 7.68
CA ARG A 61 -15.11 0.11 7.16
C ARG A 61 -14.60 -1.32 7.15
N ALA A 62 -14.63 -1.94 8.32
CA ALA A 62 -14.84 -3.37 8.44
C ALA A 62 -16.18 -3.52 9.18
N THR A 63 -17.19 -4.02 8.47
CA THR A 63 -18.34 -4.70 9.09
C THR A 63 -17.87 -5.81 10.01
#